data_AF-A0A6H5IIH3-F1
#
_entry.id   AF-A0A6H5IIH3-F1
#
_cell.length_a   1.000
_cell.length_b   1.000
_cell.length_c   1.000
_cell.angle_alpha   90.00
_cell.angle_beta   90.00
_cell.angle_gamma   90.00
#
_symmetry.space_group_name_H-M   'P 1'
#
loop_
_entity.id
_entity.type
_entity.pdbx_description
1 polymer ?
#
loop_
_entity_poly.entity_id
_entity_poly.type
_entity_poly.pdbx_seq_one_letter_code
_entity_poly.pdbx_strand_id
1 'polypeptide(L)'
;MIAIILLILACSARVSLSIYGFDCGTRLTNITTISLVDVGECDINTPEVEIDKINAQLIQINDYGMVHVRECRLLMKRTIFYCGMHSHVSPAANGEVAFYKEMSRDECDLLQVTGTYNGFDKRIVNIKRNDTTTTPMTFAGKINPDKSCEAASSYEDPYGTFDNVVVHGFITIEIKDYEAKIDLTTNKLLLNS
;
A
#
# COMPACT_ATOMS: atom_id res chain seq x y z
N MET A 1 -78.00 -31.10 58.89
CA MET A 1 -77.38 -30.49 57.70
C MET A 1 -75.91 -30.12 57.91
N ILE A 2 -75.54 -29.51 59.04
CA ILE A 2 -74.15 -29.12 59.36
C ILE A 2 -73.18 -30.32 59.39
N ALA A 3 -73.60 -31.48 59.91
CA ALA A 3 -72.76 -32.68 59.98
C ALA A 3 -72.37 -33.24 58.60
N ILE A 4 -73.24 -33.11 57.59
CA ILE A 4 -72.97 -33.60 56.22
C ILE A 4 -71.98 -32.67 55.51
N ILE A 5 -72.11 -31.36 55.73
CA ILE A 5 -71.19 -30.35 55.18
C ILE A 5 -69.78 -30.54 55.77
N LEU A 6 -69.66 -30.81 57.09
CA LEU A 6 -68.38 -31.13 57.73
C LEU A 6 -67.73 -32.40 57.16
N LEU A 7 -68.52 -33.43 56.83
CA LEU A 7 -68.02 -34.68 56.28
C LEU A 7 -67.47 -34.51 54.84
N ILE A 8 -68.10 -33.66 54.04
CA ILE A 8 -67.66 -33.37 52.66
C ILE A 8 -66.40 -32.50 52.66
N LEU A 9 -66.29 -31.54 53.59
CA LEU A 9 -65.08 -30.71 53.77
C LEU A 9 -63.88 -31.51 54.28
N ALA A 10 -64.10 -32.57 55.08
CA ALA A 10 -63.02 -33.45 55.52
C ALA A 10 -62.48 -34.33 54.38
N CYS A 11 -63.28 -34.62 53.34
CA CYS A 11 -62.93 -35.53 52.26
C CYS A 11 -62.17 -34.86 51.09
N SER A 12 -62.08 -33.53 51.07
CA SER A 12 -61.36 -32.76 50.03
C SER A 12 -59.93 -32.37 50.42
N ALA A 13 -59.42 -32.87 51.55
CA ALA A 13 -58.01 -32.73 51.92
C ALA A 13 -57.13 -33.50 50.92
N ARG A 14 -56.59 -32.78 49.94
CA ARG A 14 -55.59 -33.33 49.01
C ARG A 14 -54.38 -33.77 49.83
N VAL A 15 -53.98 -35.03 49.68
CA VAL A 15 -52.71 -35.52 50.19
C VAL A 15 -51.62 -34.88 49.32
N SER A 16 -50.99 -33.82 49.82
CA SER A 16 -49.80 -33.25 49.18
C SER A 16 -48.65 -34.24 49.36
N LEU A 17 -48.28 -34.92 48.28
CA LEU A 17 -47.05 -35.70 48.20
C LEU A 17 -45.87 -34.72 48.17
N SER A 18 -45.22 -34.53 49.31
CA SER A 18 -43.90 -33.91 49.39
C SER A 18 -42.88 -34.81 48.68
N ILE A 19 -42.00 -34.19 47.89
CA ILE A 19 -40.85 -34.89 47.30
C ILE A 19 -39.80 -35.05 48.40
N TYR A 20 -39.49 -36.29 48.75
CA TYR A 20 -38.41 -36.64 49.67
C TYR A 20 -37.18 -37.05 48.86
N GLY A 21 -36.14 -36.23 48.88
CA GLY A 21 -34.82 -36.62 48.40
C GLY A 21 -34.02 -37.21 49.54
N PHE A 22 -33.69 -38.50 49.46
CA PHE A 22 -32.82 -39.15 50.43
C PHE A 22 -31.37 -39.10 49.91
N ASP A 23 -30.47 -38.52 50.70
CA ASP A 23 -29.03 -38.69 50.50
C ASP A 23 -28.62 -40.04 51.10
N CYS A 24 -28.44 -41.06 50.25
CA CYS A 24 -28.09 -42.41 50.65
C CYS A 24 -26.62 -42.57 51.09
N GLY A 25 -25.87 -41.47 51.27
CA GLY A 25 -24.43 -41.49 51.52
C GLY A 25 -23.99 -41.78 52.96
N THR A 26 -24.81 -41.52 54.00
CA THR A 26 -24.36 -41.63 55.41
C THR A 26 -25.48 -41.97 56.41
N ARG A 27 -25.13 -42.58 57.57
CA ARG A 27 -26.07 -43.01 58.63
C ARG A 27 -26.59 -41.87 59.54
N LEU A 28 -26.17 -40.63 59.30
CA LEU A 28 -26.61 -39.45 60.04
C LEU A 28 -27.20 -38.44 59.05
N THR A 29 -28.47 -38.61 58.71
CA THR A 29 -29.18 -37.72 57.80
C THR A 29 -29.57 -36.42 58.52
N ASN A 30 -28.90 -35.33 58.17
CA ASN A 30 -29.30 -33.97 58.54
C ASN A 30 -30.37 -33.52 57.53
N ILE A 31 -31.65 -33.48 57.94
CA ILE A 31 -32.76 -33.18 57.04
C ILE A 31 -32.87 -31.66 56.88
N THR A 32 -32.60 -31.16 55.68
CA THR A 32 -32.84 -29.76 55.30
C THR A 32 -34.13 -29.66 54.49
N THR A 33 -35.06 -28.81 54.96
CA THR A 33 -36.32 -28.53 54.27
C THR A 33 -36.18 -27.22 53.50
N ILE A 34 -36.44 -27.24 52.20
CA ILE A 34 -36.38 -26.04 51.34
C ILE A 34 -37.81 -25.68 50.93
N SER A 35 -38.22 -24.43 51.16
CA SER A 35 -39.50 -23.92 50.67
C SER A 35 -39.38 -23.60 49.18
N LEU A 36 -40.30 -24.10 48.36
CA LEU A 36 -40.40 -23.78 46.92
C LEU A 36 -41.42 -22.66 46.63
N VAL A 37 -42.12 -22.21 47.67
CA VAL A 37 -43.21 -21.22 47.55
C VAL A 37 -42.77 -19.85 48.04
N ASP A 38 -41.75 -19.82 48.90
CA ASP A 38 -41.32 -18.62 49.59
C ASP A 38 -39.79 -18.54 49.56
N VAL A 39 -39.27 -17.38 49.19
CA VAL A 39 -37.83 -17.10 49.13
C VAL A 39 -37.52 -16.21 50.33
N GLY A 40 -36.68 -16.71 51.25
CA GLY A 40 -36.22 -15.91 52.38
C GLY A 40 -35.40 -14.69 51.93
N GLU A 41 -35.32 -13.66 52.75
CA GLU A 41 -34.51 -12.48 52.45
C GLU A 41 -33.04 -12.88 52.27
N CYS A 42 -32.54 -12.70 51.04
CA CYS A 42 -31.12 -12.80 50.76
C CYS A 42 -30.46 -11.46 51.09
N ASP A 43 -29.73 -11.40 52.20
CA ASP A 43 -28.83 -10.28 52.50
C ASP A 43 -27.58 -10.40 51.63
N ILE A 44 -27.72 -10.00 50.37
CA ILE A 44 -26.58 -9.88 49.46
C ILE A 44 -25.93 -8.54 49.77
N ASN A 45 -24.94 -8.57 50.65
CA ASN A 45 -24.07 -7.42 50.88
C ASN A 45 -23.45 -7.00 49.55
N THR A 46 -23.94 -5.90 48.97
CA THR A 46 -23.31 -5.28 47.81
C THR A 46 -21.96 -4.73 48.27
N PRO A 47 -20.83 -5.28 47.77
CA PRO A 47 -19.53 -4.75 48.15
C PRO A 47 -19.46 -3.29 47.70
N GLU A 48 -18.94 -2.43 48.57
CA GLU A 48 -18.65 -1.04 48.25
C GLU A 48 -17.52 -1.03 47.21
N VAL A 49 -17.86 -0.74 45.96
CA VAL A 49 -16.89 -0.74 44.86
C VAL A 49 -16.21 0.62 44.81
N GLU A 50 -14.91 0.67 45.08
CA GLU A 50 -14.10 1.86 44.79
C GLU A 50 -14.01 2.05 43.27
N ILE A 51 -14.75 3.04 42.76
CA ILE A 51 -14.73 3.39 41.34
C ILE A 51 -13.57 4.36 41.11
N ASP A 52 -12.43 3.82 40.71
CA ASP A 52 -11.31 4.63 40.22
C ASP A 52 -11.54 5.05 38.77
N LYS A 53 -11.72 6.36 38.57
CA LYS A 53 -11.80 6.95 37.22
C LYS A 53 -10.40 7.12 36.66
N ILE A 54 -10.00 6.16 35.82
CA ILE A 54 -8.73 6.25 35.09
C ILE A 54 -8.98 7.03 33.79
N ASN A 55 -8.20 8.08 33.56
CA ASN A 55 -8.20 8.77 32.28
C ASN A 55 -7.30 8.00 31.30
N ALA A 56 -7.91 7.32 30.34
CA ALA A 56 -7.19 6.71 29.23
C ALA A 56 -7.12 7.69 28.06
N GLN A 57 -5.92 8.00 27.57
CA GLN A 57 -5.72 8.79 26.37
C GLN A 57 -5.50 7.85 25.18
N LEU A 58 -6.39 7.90 24.19
CA LEU A 58 -6.25 7.10 22.97
C LEU A 58 -5.32 7.86 22.02
N ILE A 59 -4.07 7.41 21.89
CA ILE A 59 -3.11 7.97 20.94
C ILE A 59 -3.19 7.14 19.65
N GLN A 60 -3.76 7.72 18.60
CA GLN A 60 -3.71 7.12 17.27
C GLN A 60 -2.37 7.47 16.62
N ILE A 61 -1.52 6.46 16.45
CA ILE A 61 -0.28 6.59 15.70
C ILE A 61 -0.66 6.64 14.22
N ASN A 62 -0.10 7.60 13.48
CA ASN A 62 -0.31 7.65 12.04
C ASN A 62 0.40 6.47 11.39
N ASP A 63 -0.31 5.70 10.56
CA ASP A 63 0.29 4.62 9.77
C ASP A 63 1.11 5.16 8.59
N TYR A 64 0.89 6.43 8.22
CA TYR A 64 1.52 7.08 7.08
C TYR A 64 2.20 8.39 7.45
N GLY A 65 3.40 8.59 6.92
CA GLY A 65 4.09 9.87 6.84
C GLY A 65 4.00 10.47 5.44
N MET A 66 4.40 11.74 5.32
CA MET A 66 4.61 12.41 4.04
C MET A 66 6.10 12.68 3.86
N VAL A 67 6.61 12.48 2.66
CA VAL A 67 7.99 12.80 2.30
C VAL A 67 8.05 13.48 0.95
N HIS A 68 8.88 14.50 0.87
CA HIS A 68 9.18 15.22 -0.35
C HIS A 68 9.98 14.36 -1.32
N VAL A 69 9.46 14.18 -2.53
CA VAL A 69 10.08 13.39 -3.60
C VAL A 69 10.40 14.29 -4.79
N ARG A 70 11.66 14.20 -5.22
CA ARG A 70 12.14 14.72 -6.50
C ARG A 70 12.45 13.56 -7.40
N GLU A 71 11.82 13.55 -8.57
CA GLU A 71 11.95 12.47 -9.52
C GLU A 71 12.31 13.05 -10.89
N CYS A 72 13.35 12.51 -11.51
CA CYS A 72 13.74 12.83 -12.87
C CYS A 72 13.82 11.54 -13.67
N ARG A 73 13.06 11.45 -14.76
CA ARG A 73 13.07 10.30 -15.66
C ARG A 73 13.58 10.71 -17.03
N LEU A 74 14.51 9.93 -17.56
CA LEU A 74 15.09 10.12 -18.87
C LEU A 74 14.70 8.93 -19.75
N LEU A 75 13.66 9.10 -20.56
CA LEU A 75 13.23 8.11 -21.54
C LEU A 75 13.93 8.38 -22.88
N MET A 76 14.69 7.39 -23.34
CA MET A 76 15.29 7.39 -24.67
C MET A 76 14.41 6.56 -25.61
N LYS A 77 14.07 7.12 -26.76
CA LYS A 77 13.52 6.36 -27.89
C LYS A 77 14.50 6.50 -29.03
N ARG A 78 15.02 5.40 -29.56
CA ARG A 78 16.01 5.42 -30.64
C ARG A 78 15.60 4.49 -31.78
N THR A 79 16.06 4.88 -32.96
CA THR A 79 15.98 4.13 -34.21
C THR A 79 17.39 4.07 -34.81
N ILE A 80 17.85 2.85 -35.11
CA ILE A 80 19.18 2.59 -35.68
C ILE A 80 19.05 2.20 -37.15
N PHE A 81 19.84 2.87 -37.98
CA PHE A 81 20.02 2.52 -39.38
C PHE A 81 21.50 2.22 -39.63
N TYR A 82 21.79 1.15 -40.36
CA TYR A 82 23.09 0.99 -41.00
C TYR A 82 23.23 2.07 -42.08
N CYS A 83 24.36 2.80 -42.06
CA CYS A 83 24.67 3.83 -43.05
C CYS A 83 25.86 3.36 -43.88
N GLY A 84 25.56 2.86 -45.08
CA GLY A 84 26.55 2.31 -46.01
C GLY A 84 27.15 3.35 -46.95
N MET A 85 28.00 2.86 -47.85
CA MET A 85 28.58 3.67 -48.93
C MET A 85 27.47 4.40 -49.72
N HIS A 86 27.73 5.64 -50.14
CA HIS A 86 26.75 6.49 -50.84
C HIS A 86 25.48 6.84 -50.03
N SER A 87 25.54 6.80 -48.70
CA SER A 87 24.40 7.08 -47.81
C SER A 87 23.21 6.11 -47.96
N HIS A 88 23.48 4.87 -48.35
CA HIS A 88 22.46 3.83 -48.32
C HIS A 88 22.08 3.50 -46.87
N VAL A 89 20.81 3.69 -46.54
CA VAL A 89 20.26 3.36 -45.22
C VAL A 89 19.51 2.04 -45.24
N SER A 90 19.74 1.20 -44.24
CA SER A 90 18.95 -0.01 -44.01
C SER A 90 18.64 -0.19 -42.53
N PRO A 91 17.47 -0.76 -42.16
CA PRO A 91 17.13 -0.98 -40.76
C PRO A 91 18.12 -1.92 -40.07
N ALA A 92 18.55 -1.57 -38.86
CA ALA A 92 19.30 -2.51 -38.02
C ALA A 92 18.36 -3.44 -37.25
N ALA A 93 18.80 -4.68 -37.00
CA ALA A 93 18.09 -5.59 -36.11
C ALA A 93 18.02 -4.97 -34.69
N ASN A 94 16.87 -5.09 -34.02
CA ASN A 94 16.60 -4.37 -32.75
C ASN A 94 16.88 -2.86 -32.85
N GLY A 95 16.70 -2.28 -34.04
CA GLY A 95 17.04 -0.88 -34.29
C GLY A 95 16.10 0.10 -33.60
N GLU A 96 14.85 -0.28 -33.34
CA GLU A 96 13.85 0.56 -32.69
C GLU A 96 13.58 0.10 -31.26
N VAL A 97 13.96 0.93 -30.28
CA VAL A 97 13.80 0.62 -28.85
C VAL A 97 13.49 1.89 -28.05
N ALA A 98 12.67 1.73 -27.01
CA ALA A 98 12.43 2.74 -25.99
C ALA A 98 12.87 2.22 -24.62
N PHE A 99 13.72 2.97 -23.91
CA PHE A 99 14.23 2.57 -22.60
C PHE A 99 14.55 3.76 -21.70
N TYR A 100 14.47 3.54 -20.39
CA TYR A 100 14.91 4.54 -19.42
C TYR A 100 16.43 4.48 -19.29
N LYS A 101 17.08 5.63 -19.44
CA LYS A 101 18.48 5.79 -19.10
C LYS A 101 18.57 6.32 -17.67
N GLU A 102 19.47 5.71 -16.90
CA GLU A 102 19.73 6.15 -15.54
C GLU A 102 20.32 7.56 -15.52
N MET A 103 19.83 8.38 -14.60
CA MET A 103 20.32 9.72 -14.29
C MET A 103 20.78 9.71 -12.86
N SER A 104 21.96 10.26 -12.59
CA SER A 104 22.46 10.38 -11.24
C SER A 104 21.61 11.35 -10.42
N ARG A 105 21.68 11.21 -9.09
CA ARG A 105 21.00 12.12 -8.17
C ARG A 105 21.43 13.58 -8.39
N ASP A 106 22.74 13.81 -8.53
CA ASP A 106 23.30 15.15 -8.72
C ASP A 106 22.85 15.79 -10.04
N GLU A 107 22.76 15.00 -11.12
CA GLU A 107 22.20 15.47 -12.38
C GLU A 107 20.72 15.83 -12.25
N CYS A 108 19.93 15.02 -11.54
CA CYS A 108 18.52 15.31 -11.28
C CYS A 108 18.34 16.58 -10.44
N ASP A 109 19.12 16.73 -9.36
CA ASP A 109 19.08 17.93 -8.52
C ASP A 109 19.50 19.18 -9.32
N LEU A 110 20.55 19.09 -10.14
CA LEU A 110 20.96 20.19 -11.01
C LEU A 110 19.89 20.54 -12.04
N LEU A 111 19.25 19.54 -12.64
CA LEU A 111 18.16 19.71 -13.59
C LEU A 111 16.94 20.39 -12.95
N GLN A 112 16.55 19.99 -11.74
CA GLN A 112 15.45 20.58 -10.96
C GLN A 112 15.68 22.07 -10.61
N VAL A 113 16.94 22.47 -10.44
CA VAL A 113 17.33 23.85 -10.12
C VAL A 113 17.50 24.70 -11.37
N THR A 114 18.18 24.18 -12.39
CA THR A 114 18.62 24.96 -13.56
C THR A 114 17.68 24.86 -14.76
N GLY A 115 16.78 23.87 -14.79
CA GLY A 115 15.97 23.57 -15.97
C GLY A 115 16.81 23.21 -17.20
N THR A 116 18.03 22.71 -16.98
CA THR A 116 19.00 22.39 -18.04
C THR A 116 19.50 20.96 -17.89
N TYR A 117 19.44 20.19 -18.97
CA TYR A 117 20.06 18.87 -19.08
C TYR A 117 21.21 18.91 -20.09
N ASN A 118 22.37 18.40 -19.70
CA ASN A 118 23.53 18.26 -20.58
C ASN A 118 23.79 16.79 -20.80
N GLY A 119 23.70 16.33 -22.05
CA GLY A 119 23.94 14.94 -22.38
C GLY A 119 23.96 14.74 -23.89
N PHE A 120 24.68 13.71 -24.35
CA PHE A 120 24.76 13.35 -25.78
C PHE A 120 25.21 14.52 -26.66
N ASP A 121 26.23 15.25 -26.21
CA ASP A 121 26.79 16.44 -26.87
C ASP A 121 25.77 17.55 -27.16
N LYS A 122 24.62 17.54 -26.50
CA LYS A 122 23.61 18.60 -26.56
C LYS A 122 23.26 19.12 -25.18
N ARG A 123 22.88 20.38 -25.17
CA ARG A 123 22.31 21.07 -24.02
C ARG A 123 20.84 21.34 -24.29
N ILE A 124 19.96 20.75 -23.49
CA ILE A 124 18.52 20.97 -23.50
C ILE A 124 18.22 21.97 -22.38
N VAL A 125 17.58 23.10 -22.72
CA VAL A 125 17.31 24.21 -21.80
C VAL A 125 15.82 24.48 -21.68
N ASN A 126 15.45 25.32 -20.71
CA ASN A 126 14.07 25.76 -20.47
C ASN A 126 13.12 24.62 -20.08
N ILE A 127 13.66 23.56 -19.47
CA ILE A 127 12.85 22.47 -18.91
C ILE A 127 12.21 22.98 -17.62
N LYS A 128 10.88 23.04 -17.58
CA LYS A 128 10.14 23.54 -16.42
C LYS A 128 10.01 22.44 -15.37
N ARG A 129 9.81 22.85 -14.11
CA ARG A 129 9.44 21.91 -13.04
C ARG A 129 8.06 21.34 -13.29
N ASN A 130 7.85 20.07 -12.90
CA ASN A 130 6.59 19.37 -13.10
C ASN A 130 6.16 19.32 -14.57
N ASP A 131 7.13 19.21 -15.49
CA ASP A 131 6.91 19.22 -16.92
C ASP A 131 7.61 18.05 -17.60
N THR A 132 7.16 17.75 -18.82
CA THR A 132 7.77 16.74 -19.68
C THR A 132 8.24 17.38 -20.98
N THR A 133 9.54 17.37 -21.20
CA THR A 133 10.16 17.92 -22.41
C THR A 133 10.64 16.81 -23.31
N THR A 134 10.22 16.81 -24.58
CA THR A 134 10.71 15.86 -25.59
C THR A 134 11.52 16.59 -26.66
N THR A 135 12.71 16.10 -26.98
CA THR A 135 13.64 16.72 -27.94
C THR A 135 14.19 15.68 -28.92
N PRO A 136 14.13 15.93 -30.24
CA PRO A 136 14.76 15.05 -31.23
C PRO A 136 16.29 15.16 -31.21
N MET A 137 16.96 14.04 -31.40
CA MET A 137 18.41 13.94 -31.26
C MET A 137 19.00 12.84 -32.13
N THR A 138 20.21 13.08 -32.63
CA THR A 138 21.07 12.05 -33.20
C THR A 138 22.06 11.65 -32.12
N PHE A 139 22.01 10.39 -31.70
CA PHE A 139 22.81 9.83 -30.61
C PHE A 139 24.18 9.34 -31.10
N ALA A 140 24.29 8.93 -32.37
CA ALA A 140 25.53 8.55 -33.00
C ALA A 140 25.43 8.73 -34.53
N GLY A 141 26.57 9.05 -35.15
CA GLY A 141 26.65 9.39 -36.56
C GLY A 141 26.04 10.75 -36.87
N LYS A 142 25.79 11.05 -38.14
CA LYS A 142 25.13 12.28 -38.57
C LYS A 142 24.14 12.04 -39.69
N ILE A 143 23.08 12.84 -39.69
CA ILE A 143 22.13 12.99 -40.80
C ILE A 143 22.26 14.42 -41.26
N ASN A 144 22.74 14.61 -42.49
CA ASN A 144 22.98 15.92 -43.06
C ASN A 144 21.70 16.49 -43.70
N PRO A 145 21.59 17.83 -43.85
CA PRO A 145 20.43 18.45 -44.49
C PRO A 145 20.21 18.02 -45.96
N ASP A 146 21.26 17.57 -46.64
CA ASP A 146 21.21 17.03 -48.00
C ASP A 146 20.72 15.57 -48.07
N LYS A 147 20.31 15.00 -46.93
CA LYS A 147 19.85 13.61 -46.74
C LYS A 147 20.97 12.57 -46.80
N SER A 148 22.23 12.98 -46.86
CA SER A 148 23.35 12.07 -46.67
C SER A 148 23.47 11.65 -45.20
N CYS A 149 24.09 10.49 -44.98
CA CYS A 149 24.38 9.98 -43.64
C CYS A 149 25.89 9.73 -43.46
N GLU A 150 26.39 10.02 -42.26
CA GLU A 150 27.75 9.69 -41.84
C GLU A 150 27.66 8.69 -40.69
N ALA A 151 28.12 7.46 -40.93
CA ALA A 151 28.09 6.41 -39.93
C ALA A 151 29.02 6.69 -38.75
N ALA A 152 28.56 6.44 -37.52
CA ALA A 152 29.46 6.22 -36.40
C ALA A 152 30.13 4.85 -36.55
N SER A 153 31.40 4.76 -36.16
CA SER A 153 32.15 3.50 -36.16
C SER A 153 31.48 2.46 -35.28
N SER A 154 30.98 2.87 -34.10
CA SER A 154 30.35 2.01 -33.11
C SER A 154 29.38 2.80 -32.24
N TYR A 155 28.26 2.18 -31.86
CA TYR A 155 27.31 2.66 -30.86
C TYR A 155 26.91 1.50 -29.95
N GLU A 156 26.82 1.74 -28.66
CA GLU A 156 26.45 0.72 -27.67
C GLU A 156 25.35 1.25 -26.76
N ASP A 157 24.39 0.38 -26.48
CA ASP A 157 23.38 0.59 -25.46
C ASP A 157 23.00 -0.76 -24.80
N PRO A 158 22.07 -0.77 -23.81
CA PRO A 158 21.69 -2.01 -23.12
C PRO A 158 21.12 -3.13 -24.02
N TYR A 159 20.84 -2.85 -25.30
CA TYR A 159 20.23 -3.78 -26.26
C TYR A 159 21.22 -4.27 -27.32
N GLY A 160 22.46 -3.78 -27.31
CA GLY A 160 23.54 -4.33 -28.12
C GLY A 160 24.57 -3.30 -28.58
N THR A 161 25.51 -3.81 -29.37
CA THR A 161 26.55 -3.02 -30.04
C THR A 161 26.26 -2.99 -31.54
N PHE A 162 26.41 -1.82 -32.14
CA PHE A 162 26.04 -1.55 -33.52
C PHE A 162 27.17 -0.81 -34.22
N ASP A 163 27.66 -1.35 -35.32
CA ASP A 163 28.77 -0.77 -36.10
C ASP A 163 28.27 -0.17 -37.41
N ASN A 164 28.93 0.91 -37.84
CA ASN A 164 28.61 1.62 -39.09
C ASN A 164 27.15 2.08 -39.14
N VAL A 165 26.69 2.70 -38.06
CA VAL A 165 25.28 3.10 -37.89
C VAL A 165 25.09 4.59 -37.71
N VAL A 166 23.89 5.04 -38.03
CA VAL A 166 23.34 6.31 -37.57
C VAL A 166 22.19 6.02 -36.63
N VAL A 167 22.21 6.68 -35.47
CA VAL A 167 21.24 6.47 -34.40
C VAL A 167 20.52 7.78 -34.17
N HIS A 168 19.22 7.79 -34.42
CA HIS A 168 18.38 8.98 -34.26
C HIS A 168 17.14 8.65 -33.43
N GLY A 169 16.54 9.66 -32.79
CA GLY A 169 15.28 9.49 -32.09
C GLY A 169 14.99 10.65 -31.17
N PHE A 170 14.46 10.35 -29.99
CA PHE A 170 13.96 11.32 -29.04
C PHE A 170 14.48 11.06 -27.63
N ILE A 171 14.79 12.13 -26.94
CA ILE A 171 14.92 12.14 -25.49
C ILE A 171 13.65 12.78 -24.92
N THR A 172 13.02 12.10 -23.97
CA THR A 172 11.94 12.64 -23.15
C THR A 172 12.43 12.75 -21.71
N ILE A 173 12.46 13.98 -21.20
CA ILE A 173 12.83 14.31 -19.82
C ILE A 173 11.55 14.64 -19.08
N GLU A 174 11.23 13.87 -18.04
CA GLU A 174 10.12 14.12 -17.14
C GLU A 174 10.68 14.50 -15.77
N ILE A 175 10.22 15.64 -15.24
CA ILE A 175 10.61 16.14 -13.92
C ILE A 175 9.36 16.18 -13.05
N LYS A 176 9.38 15.54 -11.88
CA LYS A 176 8.33 15.66 -10.86
C LYS A 176 8.92 16.12 -9.52
N ASP A 177 8.14 16.93 -8.82
CA ASP A 177 8.43 17.49 -7.50
C ASP A 177 7.10 17.48 -6.72
N TYR A 178 6.97 16.55 -5.77
CA TYR A 178 5.72 16.26 -5.07
C TYR A 178 5.92 15.63 -3.69
N GLU A 179 4.85 15.61 -2.87
CA GLU A 179 4.82 14.87 -1.61
C GLU A 179 4.26 13.46 -1.83
N ALA A 180 5.01 12.45 -1.40
CA ALA A 180 4.64 11.05 -1.46
C ALA A 180 4.33 10.49 -0.06
N LYS A 181 3.47 9.48 0.00
CA LYS A 181 3.15 8.79 1.26
C LYS A 181 4.22 7.75 1.56
N ILE A 182 4.69 7.72 2.81
CA ILE A 182 5.51 6.62 3.34
C ILE A 182 4.66 5.81 4.32
N ASP A 183 4.61 4.51 4.12
CA ASP A 183 4.05 3.58 5.10
C ASP A 183 5.09 3.36 6.20
N LEU A 184 4.78 3.81 7.42
CA LEU A 184 5.69 3.77 8.56
C LEU A 184 5.81 2.36 9.16
N THR A 185 4.89 1.46 8.84
CA THR A 185 4.93 0.06 9.30
C THR A 185 5.83 -0.79 8.41
N THR A 186 5.80 -0.56 7.09
CA THR A 186 6.57 -1.34 6.11
C THR A 186 7.85 -0.65 5.63
N ASN A 187 8.07 0.62 6.00
CA ASN A 187 9.14 1.48 5.49
C ASN A 187 9.16 1.57 3.95
N LYS A 188 7.98 1.57 3.33
CA LYS A 188 7.83 1.64 1.87
C LYS A 188 7.32 3.01 1.43
N LEU A 189 7.95 3.54 0.41
CA LEU A 189 7.54 4.77 -0.27
C LEU A 189 6.51 4.46 -1.35
N LEU A 190 5.38 5.17 -1.33
CA LEU A 190 4.32 5.07 -2.32
C LEU A 190 4.48 6.24 -3.31
N LEU A 191 5.10 5.95 -4.46
CA LEU A 191 5.31 6.93 -5.53
C LEU A 191 4.01 7.18 -6.31
N ASN A 192 3.84 8.42 -6.78
CA ASN A 192 2.71 8.77 -7.64
C ASN A 192 3.03 8.36 -9.09
N SER A 193 2.10 7.66 -9.75
CA SER A 193 2.23 7.22 -11.15
C SER A 193 2.38 8.40 -12.10
#